data_AF-A0A3B9FUP8-F1
#
_entry.id   AF-A0A3B9FUP8-F1
#
_cell.length_a   1.000
_cell.length_b   1.000
_cell.length_c   1.000
_cell.angle_alpha   90.00
_cell.angle_beta   90.00
_cell.angle_gamma   90.00
#
_symmetry.space_group_name_H-M   'P 1'
#
loop_
_entity.id
_entity.type
_entity.pdbx_description
1 polymer ?
#
loop_
_entity_poly.entity_id
_entity_poly.type
_entity_poly.pdbx_seq_one_letter_code
_entity_poly.pdbx_strand_id
1 'polypeptide(L)' 'ASFQETTKVLSQASISARIDTLAGLKENVIVGHKIPAGTGLREFDQLIIGSKDELEAMMVHEEEVTSESN' A
#
# COMPACT_ATOMS: atom_id res chain seq x y z
N ALA A 1 -5.64 -0.16 21.12
CA ALA A 1 -6.63 -0.43 22.20
C ALA A 1 -8.03 -0.65 21.60
N SER A 2 -8.49 -1.89 21.34
CA SER A 2 -9.81 -2.03 20.66
C SER A 2 -10.65 -3.26 20.98
N PHE A 3 -10.26 -4.11 21.94
CA PHE A 3 -11.07 -5.29 22.26
C PHE A 3 -11.45 -5.35 23.74
N GLN A 4 -10.50 -5.18 24.66
CA GLN A 4 -10.75 -5.15 26.11
C GLN A 4 -9.72 -4.23 26.82
N GLU A 5 -10.03 -3.84 28.06
CA GLU A 5 -9.16 -3.08 28.96
C GLU A 5 -8.59 -1.75 28.38
N THR A 6 -9.40 -1.03 27.58
CA THR A 6 -8.98 0.18 26.84
C THR A 6 -8.24 1.21 27.69
N THR A 7 -8.73 1.52 28.90
CA THR A 7 -8.12 2.50 29.80
C THR A 7 -6.71 2.12 30.24
N LYS A 8 -6.49 0.83 30.56
CA LYS A 8 -5.18 0.31 30.99
C LYS A 8 -4.18 0.34 29.84
N VAL A 9 -4.61 -0.08 28.65
CA VAL A 9 -3.77 -0.09 27.44
C VAL A 9 -3.38 1.32 27.03
N LEU A 10 -4.31 2.29 27.07
CA LEU A 10 -4.01 3.69 26.74
C LEU A 10 -3.08 4.34 27.76
N SER A 11 -3.27 4.06 29.07
CA SER A 11 -2.40 4.59 30.12
C SER A 11 -0.95 4.09 29.96
N GLN A 12 -0.77 2.78 29.79
CA GLN A 12 0.57 2.20 29.58
C GLN A 12 1.25 2.71 28.29
N ALA A 13 0.49 2.83 27.20
CA ALA A 13 1.00 3.36 25.94
C ALA A 13 1.42 4.83 26.06
N SER A 14 0.66 5.64 26.79
CA SER A 14 0.96 7.06 27.03
C SER A 14 2.20 7.24 27.91
N ILE A 15 2.31 6.47 29.00
CA ILE A 15 3.47 6.49 29.90
C ILE A 15 4.74 6.05 29.15
N SER A 16 4.62 5.03 28.30
CA SER A 16 5.75 4.49 27.53
C SER A 16 6.04 5.28 26.25
N ALA A 17 5.31 6.37 25.98
CA ALA A 17 5.37 7.13 24.73
C ALA A 17 5.37 6.24 23.47
N ARG A 18 4.53 5.18 23.46
CA ARG A 18 4.50 4.24 22.34
C ARG A 18 3.92 4.89 21.09
N ILE A 19 4.63 4.72 19.98
CA ILE A 19 4.20 5.14 18.65
C ILE A 19 3.59 3.93 17.95
N ASP A 20 2.40 4.12 17.38
CA ASP A 20 1.74 3.14 16.52
C ASP A 20 2.11 3.44 15.06
N THR A 21 2.72 2.47 14.37
CA THR A 21 3.15 2.61 12.99
C THR A 21 2.08 2.23 11.97
N LEU A 22 0.85 1.89 12.42
CA LEU A 22 -0.29 1.52 11.58
C LEU A 22 0.05 0.40 10.58
N ALA A 23 0.83 -0.59 11.02
CA ALA A 23 1.22 -1.71 10.16
C ALA A 23 0.16 -2.83 10.15
N GLY A 24 -0.72 -2.85 11.15
CA GLY A 24 -1.73 -3.88 11.32
C GLY A 24 -3.03 -3.60 10.57
N LEU A 25 -3.77 -4.67 10.29
CA LEU A 25 -5.12 -4.58 9.71
C LEU A 25 -6.05 -3.71 10.56
N LYS A 26 -6.11 -4.01 11.86
CA LYS A 26 -7.08 -3.38 12.77
C LYS A 26 -6.82 -1.88 12.97
N GLU A 27 -5.57 -1.49 13.05
CA GLU A 27 -5.16 -0.09 13.22
C GLU A 27 -5.61 0.74 12.02
N ASN A 28 -5.33 0.25 10.80
CA ASN A 28 -5.77 0.90 9.56
C ASN A 28 -7.30 0.98 9.45
N VAL A 29 -8.02 -0.08 9.85
CA VAL A 29 -9.50 -0.05 9.89
C VAL A 29 -10.01 1.01 10.86
N ILE A 30 -9.43 1.13 12.05
CA ILE A 30 -9.87 2.10 13.07
C ILE A 30 -9.62 3.54 12.61
N VAL A 31 -8.49 3.80 11.94
CA VAL A 31 -8.11 5.15 11.46
C VAL A 31 -8.77 5.49 10.12
N GLY A 32 -9.30 4.51 9.39
CA GLY A 32 -9.92 4.70 8.07
C GLY A 32 -8.92 4.74 6.91
N HIS A 33 -7.72 4.19 7.09
CA HIS A 33 -6.73 4.02 6.03
C HIS A 33 -6.95 2.72 5.25
N LYS A 34 -6.41 2.67 4.03
CA LYS A 34 -6.41 1.46 3.19
C LYS A 34 -5.74 0.32 3.97
N ILE A 35 -6.44 -0.79 4.12
CA ILE A 35 -5.92 -1.92 4.88
C ILE A 35 -4.74 -2.57 4.14
N PRO A 36 -3.73 -3.09 4.84
CA PRO A 36 -2.58 -3.76 4.23
C PRO A 36 -2.92 -5.19 3.78
N ALA A 37 -4.02 -5.36 3.05
CA ALA A 37 -4.50 -6.63 2.53
C ALA A 37 -5.26 -6.41 1.20
N GLY A 38 -5.23 -7.42 0.33
CA GLY A 38 -5.88 -7.35 -0.98
C GLY A 38 -5.33 -6.20 -1.81
N THR A 39 -6.22 -5.36 -2.34
CA THR A 39 -5.87 -4.19 -3.18
C THR A 39 -5.13 -3.08 -2.43
N GLY A 40 -5.03 -3.16 -1.10
CA GLY A 40 -4.21 -2.26 -0.29
C GLY A 40 -2.79 -2.73 -0.04
N LEU A 41 -2.35 -3.82 -0.69
CA LEU A 41 -0.95 -4.20 -0.74
C LEU A 41 -0.18 -3.26 -1.69
N ARG A 42 1.07 -2.96 -1.32
CA ARG A 42 1.96 -2.03 -2.06
C ARG A 42 2.19 -2.46 -3.51
N GLU A 43 2.11 -3.76 -3.80
CA GLU A 43 2.21 -4.34 -5.14
C GLU A 43 1.12 -3.81 -6.08
N PHE A 44 -0.08 -3.52 -5.56
CA PHE A 44 -1.20 -3.03 -6.35
C PHE A 44 -1.31 -1.50 -6.37
N ASP A 45 -0.48 -0.77 -5.60
CA ASP A 45 -0.55 0.70 -5.54
C ASP A 45 -0.03 1.37 -6.82
N GLN A 46 0.84 0.70 -7.58
CA GLN A 46 1.42 1.21 -8.84
C GLN A 46 0.95 0.43 -10.07
N LEU A 47 -0.12 -0.35 -9.94
CA LEU A 47 -0.65 -1.12 -11.07
C LEU A 47 -1.33 -0.18 -12.07
N ILE A 48 -0.68 0.05 -13.21
CA ILE A 48 -1.24 0.81 -14.34
C ILE A 48 -2.04 -0.15 -15.21
N ILE A 49 -3.35 0.12 -15.37
CA ILE A 49 -4.24 -0.67 -16.22
C ILE A 49 -4.46 0.12 -17.50
N GLY A 50 -3.87 -0.34 -18.60
CA GLY A 50 -4.05 0.21 -19.95
C GLY A 50 -4.70 -0.80 -20.89
N SER A 51 -5.14 -0.34 -22.07
CA SER A 51 -5.58 -1.27 -23.12
C SER A 51 -4.40 -2.10 -23.59
N LYS A 52 -4.64 -3.39 -23.86
CA LYS A 52 -3.61 -4.30 -24.37
C LYS A 52 -3.00 -3.77 -25.68
N ASP A 53 -3.84 -3.16 -26.51
CA ASP A 53 -3.46 -2.58 -27.80
C ASP A 53 -2.52 -1.37 -27.66
N GLU A 54 -2.74 -0.52 -26.63
CA GLU A 54 -1.89 0.65 -26.35
C GLU A 54 -0.54 0.24 -25.75
N LEU A 55 -0.54 -0.78 -24.89
CA LEU A 55 0.69 -1.35 -24.32
C LEU A 55 1.55 -2.01 -25.40
N GLU A 56 0.93 -2.81 -26.26
CA GLU A 56 1.61 -3.44 -27.39
C GLU A 56 2.20 -2.38 -28.35
N ALA A 57 1.45 -1.31 -28.66
CA ALA A 57 1.96 -0.22 -29.49
C ALA A 57 3.16 0.53 -28.86
N MET A 58 3.14 0.76 -27.53
CA MET A 58 4.25 1.40 -26.82
C MET A 58 5.49 0.49 -26.74
N MET A 59 5.30 -0.81 -26.49
CA MET A 59 6.40 -1.79 -26.42
C MET A 59 7.08 -1.99 -27.78
N VAL A 60 6.31 -2.01 -28.87
CA VAL A 60 6.85 -2.09 -30.23
C VAL A 60 7.70 -0.85 -30.55
N HIS A 61 7.24 0.35 -30.16
CA HIS A 61 8.03 1.56 -30.33
C HIS A 61 9.32 1.57 -29.50
N GLU A 62 9.29 1.01 -28.29
CA GLU A 62 10.46 0.93 -27.41
C GLU A 62 11.51 -0.09 -27.93
N GLU A 63 11.08 -1.19 -28.54
CA GLU A 63 11.95 -2.15 -29.24
C GLU A 63 12.57 -1.57 -30.53
N GLU A 64 11.81 -0.81 -31.32
CA GLU A 64 12.36 -0.16 -32.52
C GLU A 64 13.44 0.87 -32.16
N VAL A 65 13.19 1.72 -31.16
CA VAL A 65 14.13 2.77 -30.72
C VAL A 65 15.42 2.18 -30.11
N THR A 66 15.32 1.05 -29.42
CA THR A 66 16.50 0.36 -28.86
C THR A 66 17.31 -0.39 -29.93
N SER A 67 16.67 -0.84 -31.01
CA SER A 67 17.35 -1.49 -32.15
C SER A 67 18.09 -0.51 -33.06
N GLU A 68 17.60 0.72 -33.23
CA GLU A 68 18.26 1.78 -34.02
C GLU A 68 19.45 2.43 -33.30
N SER A 69 19.54 2.25 -31.97
CA SER A 69 20.59 2.84 -31.14
C SER A 69 21.86 1.98 -30.99
N ASN A 70 21.94 0.83 -31.68
CA ASN A 70 23.04 -0.14 -31.57
C ASN A 70 23.77 -0.38 -32.90
#